data_AF-A0A940U6S7-F1
#
_entry.id   AF-A0A940U6S7-F1
#
_cell.length_a   1.000
_cell.length_b   1.000
_cell.length_c   1.000
_cell.angle_alpha   90.00
_cell.angle_beta   90.00
_cell.angle_gamma   90.00
#
_symmetry.space_group_name_H-M   'P 1'
#
loop_
_entity.id
_entity.type
_entity.pdbx_description
1 polymer ?
#
loop_
_entity_poly.entity_id
_entity_poly.type
_entity_poly.pdbx_seq_one_letter_code
_entity_poly.pdbx_strand_id
1 'polypeptide(L)'
;MLEGIPRKIKIIVNPSAGGGKGRKLFPLLRQKLLDRQISFHLQFSESPDHLIHLTRQSLGEGYNLIVACGGDGTAHLALQSLVGEKAVLGFIPLGTGNDIPQNLGIDEDLDSACELLAGGRVQKIDVVRVNEEEYMAGVGGVGFDSEVNAIANKLSRYVRGKAAYVF
;
A
#
# COMPACT_ATOMS: atom_id res chain seq x y z
N MET A 1 9.28 -4.13 16.82
CA MET A 1 9.86 -5.47 16.53
C MET A 1 10.93 -5.44 15.42
N LEU A 2 11.46 -4.27 15.02
CA LEU A 2 12.61 -4.12 14.10
C LEU A 2 13.85 -3.51 14.78
N GLU A 3 13.84 -3.34 16.11
CA GLU A 3 14.99 -2.77 16.82
C GLU A 3 16.20 -3.70 16.69
N GLY A 4 17.30 -3.17 16.16
CA GLY A 4 18.57 -3.90 16.01
C GLY A 4 18.71 -4.78 14.75
N ILE A 5 17.67 -4.93 13.92
CA ILE A 5 17.77 -5.67 12.65
C ILE A 5 17.98 -4.68 11.50
N PRO A 6 19.04 -4.83 10.67
CA PRO A 6 19.23 -4.01 9.48
C PRO A 6 18.00 -4.07 8.57
N ARG A 7 17.45 -2.91 8.19
CA ARG A 7 16.26 -2.85 7.33
C ARG A 7 16.66 -3.15 5.89
N LYS A 8 16.13 -4.24 5.33
CA LYS A 8 16.22 -4.58 3.91
C LYS A 8 14.87 -4.24 3.28
N ILE A 9 14.85 -3.12 2.57
CA ILE A 9 13.60 -2.47 2.12
C ILE A 9 13.30 -2.85 0.68
N LYS A 10 12.10 -3.41 0.44
CA LYS A 10 11.53 -3.57 -0.90
C LYS A 10 10.44 -2.53 -1.08
N ILE A 11 10.48 -1.80 -2.18
CA ILE A 11 9.43 -0.85 -2.58
C ILE A 11 8.75 -1.41 -3.82
N ILE A 12 7.45 -1.69 -3.72
CA ILE A 12 6.65 -2.20 -4.82
C ILE A 12 5.67 -1.10 -5.24
N VAL A 13 5.79 -0.64 -6.48
CA VAL A 13 5.03 0.49 -7.01
C VAL A 13 3.94 0.01 -7.96
N ASN A 14 2.69 0.37 -7.68
CA ASN A 14 1.60 0.26 -8.65
C ASN A 14 1.61 1.50 -9.55
N PRO A 15 2.06 1.40 -10.83
CA PRO A 15 2.17 2.56 -11.71
C PRO A 15 0.81 3.18 -12.07
N SER A 16 -0.27 2.41 -11.99
CA SER A 16 -1.63 2.83 -12.33
C SER A 16 -2.33 3.58 -11.19
N ALA A 17 -1.77 3.58 -9.98
CA ALA A 17 -2.37 4.22 -8.81
C ALA A 17 -2.60 5.73 -9.01
N GLY A 18 -3.72 6.22 -8.47
CA GLY A 18 -4.11 7.63 -8.51
C GLY A 18 -4.31 8.19 -9.92
N GLY A 19 -4.66 7.34 -10.90
CA GLY A 19 -4.80 7.74 -12.31
C GLY A 19 -3.45 7.97 -13.00
N GLY A 20 -2.43 7.18 -12.66
CA GLY A 20 -1.07 7.32 -13.18
C GLY A 20 -0.18 8.29 -12.38
N LYS A 21 -0.66 8.83 -11.26
CA LYS A 21 0.17 9.58 -10.29
C LYS A 21 1.34 8.72 -9.80
N GLY A 22 1.13 7.42 -9.61
CA GLY A 22 2.18 6.48 -9.20
C GLY A 22 3.42 6.55 -10.09
N ARG A 23 3.22 6.56 -11.42
CA ARG A 23 4.32 6.71 -12.39
C ARG A 23 4.94 8.10 -12.43
N LYS A 24 4.19 9.15 -12.10
CA LYS A 24 4.72 10.53 -12.11
C LYS A 24 5.50 10.89 -10.85
N LEU A 25 5.10 10.34 -9.71
CA LEU A 25 5.69 10.67 -8.40
C LEU A 25 6.88 9.78 -8.04
N PHE A 26 7.05 8.62 -8.68
CA PHE A 26 8.17 7.73 -8.35
C PHE A 26 9.57 8.39 -8.50
N PRO A 27 9.88 9.24 -9.49
CA PRO A 27 11.21 9.83 -9.60
C PRO A 27 11.51 10.73 -8.40
N LEU A 28 10.51 11.50 -7.96
CA LEU A 28 10.60 12.33 -6.78
C LEU A 28 10.74 11.50 -5.51
N LEU A 29 9.94 10.44 -5.36
CA LEU A 29 10.06 9.49 -4.24
C LEU A 29 11.46 8.87 -4.19
N ARG A 30 11.95 8.36 -5.32
CA ARG A 30 13.29 7.78 -5.44
C ARG A 30 14.36 8.78 -5.00
N GLN A 31 14.28 10.03 -5.49
CA GLN A 31 15.23 11.08 -5.12
C GLN A 31 15.20 11.35 -3.61
N LYS A 32 14.01 11.55 -3.03
CA LYS A 32 13.84 11.82 -1.59
C LYS A 32 14.37 10.71 -0.69
N LEU A 33 14.26 9.45 -1.11
CA LEU A 33 14.81 8.30 -0.38
C LEU A 33 16.34 8.26 -0.47
N LEU A 34 16.90 8.55 -1.66
CA LEU A 34 18.35 8.61 -1.87
C LEU A 34 18.99 9.77 -1.10
N ASP A 35 18.34 10.95 -1.07
CA ASP A 35 18.79 12.13 -0.32
C ASP A 35 18.87 11.84 1.18
N ARG A 36 18.02 10.93 1.68
CA ARG A 36 18.00 10.45 3.07
C ARG A 36 18.91 9.24 3.32
N GLN A 37 19.71 8.84 2.33
CA GLN A 37 20.62 7.70 2.39
C GLN A 37 19.93 6.36 2.74
N ILE A 38 18.65 6.23 2.36
CA ILE A 38 17.89 5.00 2.60
C ILE A 38 18.26 4.00 1.50
N SER A 39 18.70 2.81 1.90
CA SER A 39 18.95 1.70 0.96
C SER A 39 17.66 0.93 0.70
N PHE A 40 17.29 0.78 -0.57
CA PHE A 40 16.06 0.10 -0.99
C PHE A 40 16.22 -0.56 -2.35
N HIS A 41 15.38 -1.57 -2.60
CA HIS A 41 15.16 -2.13 -3.94
C HIS A 41 13.75 -1.81 -4.40
N LEU A 42 13.63 -1.15 -5.55
CA LEU A 42 12.35 -0.71 -6.11
C LEU A 42 11.96 -1.54 -7.33
N GLN A 43 10.70 -1.95 -7.40
CA GLN A 43 10.15 -2.65 -8.55
C GLN A 43 8.72 -2.19 -8.84
N PHE A 44 8.38 -2.07 -10.13
CA PHE A 44 7.01 -1.79 -10.55
C PHE A 44 6.24 -3.10 -10.69
N SER A 45 5.01 -3.14 -10.19
CA SER A 45 4.07 -4.22 -10.50
C SER A 45 3.45 -3.98 -11.87
N GLU A 46 3.25 -5.06 -12.63
CA GLU A 46 2.57 -5.01 -13.94
C GLU A 46 1.07 -5.30 -13.84
N SER A 47 0.67 -5.99 -12.77
CA SER A 47 -0.71 -6.38 -12.47
C SER A 47 -0.90 -6.57 -10.96
N PRO A 48 -2.15 -6.68 -10.47
CA PRO A 48 -2.44 -7.09 -9.09
C PRO A 48 -1.74 -8.39 -8.68
N ASP A 49 -1.80 -9.42 -9.54
CA ASP A 49 -1.17 -10.71 -9.28
C ASP A 49 0.36 -10.61 -9.22
N HIS A 50 0.93 -9.76 -10.08
CA HIS A 50 2.37 -9.49 -10.05
C HIS A 50 2.75 -8.78 -8.73
N LEU A 51 1.93 -7.88 -8.19
CA LEU A 51 2.20 -7.26 -6.89
C LEU A 51 2.23 -8.28 -5.74
N ILE A 52 1.26 -9.21 -5.71
CA ILE A 52 1.25 -10.33 -4.77
C ILE A 52 2.51 -11.17 -4.93
N HIS A 53 2.86 -11.53 -6.17
CA HIS A 53 4.05 -12.30 -6.47
C HIS A 53 5.33 -11.61 -5.97
N LEU A 54 5.51 -10.32 -6.27
CA LEU A 54 6.66 -9.53 -5.81
C LEU A 54 6.74 -9.45 -4.29
N THR A 55 5.59 -9.35 -3.61
CA THR A 55 5.54 -9.34 -2.15
C THR A 55 6.06 -10.66 -1.58
N ARG A 56 5.53 -11.79 -2.06
CA ARG A 56 5.96 -13.15 -1.65
C ARG A 56 7.42 -13.42 -1.99
N GLN A 57 7.85 -13.04 -3.19
CA GLN A 57 9.25 -13.16 -3.62
C GLN A 57 10.17 -12.37 -2.68
N SER A 58 9.80 -11.14 -2.33
CA SER A 58 10.60 -10.30 -1.45
C SER A 58 10.69 -10.87 -0.03
N LEU A 59 9.64 -11.49 0.47
CA LEU A 59 9.68 -12.23 1.73
C LEU A 59 10.70 -13.38 1.67
N GLY A 60 10.65 -14.18 0.59
CA GLY A 60 11.63 -15.26 0.36
C GLY A 60 13.08 -14.78 0.20
N GLU A 61 13.28 -13.59 -0.35
CA GLU A 61 14.58 -12.93 -0.48
C GLU A 61 15.06 -12.25 0.82
N GLY A 62 14.31 -12.38 1.92
CA GLY A 62 14.66 -11.88 3.24
C GLY A 62 14.46 -10.37 3.42
N TYR A 63 13.64 -9.72 2.60
CA TYR A 63 13.23 -8.34 2.86
C TYR A 63 12.31 -8.29 4.08
N ASN A 64 12.63 -7.41 5.02
CA ASN A 64 11.94 -7.30 6.30
C ASN A 64 11.09 -6.03 6.41
N LEU A 65 11.13 -5.15 5.40
CA LEU A 65 10.22 -4.03 5.21
C LEU A 65 9.75 -4.01 3.76
N ILE A 66 8.48 -4.32 3.54
CA ILE A 66 7.83 -4.26 2.23
C ILE A 66 6.96 -3.01 2.18
N VAL A 67 7.24 -2.12 1.24
CA VAL A 67 6.54 -0.84 1.08
C VAL A 67 5.66 -0.90 -0.16
N ALA A 68 4.34 -0.86 0.04
CA ALA A 68 3.36 -0.79 -1.03
C ALA A 68 3.09 0.67 -1.41
N CYS A 69 3.37 1.05 -2.65
CA CYS A 69 3.12 2.40 -3.16
C CYS A 69 1.89 2.38 -4.08
N GLY A 70 0.77 2.91 -3.60
CA GLY A 70 -0.52 2.85 -4.30
C GLY A 70 -1.69 3.35 -3.45
N GLY A 71 -2.91 2.95 -3.78
CA GLY A 71 -4.09 3.19 -2.94
C GLY A 71 -4.46 1.97 -2.10
N ASP A 72 -5.67 1.97 -1.52
CA ASP A 72 -6.14 0.89 -0.63
C ASP A 72 -6.09 -0.50 -1.27
N GLY A 73 -6.41 -0.63 -2.57
CA GLY A 73 -6.29 -1.91 -3.28
C GLY A 73 -4.84 -2.43 -3.33
N THR A 74 -3.86 -1.55 -3.50
CA THR A 74 -2.42 -1.92 -3.45
C THR A 74 -2.02 -2.31 -2.03
N ALA A 75 -2.49 -1.57 -1.03
CA ALA A 75 -2.26 -1.89 0.37
C ALA A 75 -2.82 -3.27 0.75
N HIS A 76 -4.07 -3.54 0.34
CA HIS A 76 -4.76 -4.80 0.56
C HIS A 76 -4.03 -5.98 -0.11
N LEU A 77 -3.63 -5.87 -1.37
CA LEU A 77 -2.91 -6.95 -2.06
C LEU A 77 -1.57 -7.30 -1.39
N ALA A 78 -0.84 -6.30 -0.88
CA ALA A 78 0.38 -6.54 -0.11
C ALA A 78 0.08 -7.20 1.25
N LEU A 79 -0.94 -6.70 1.95
CA LEU A 79 -1.42 -7.25 3.23
C LEU A 79 -1.70 -8.75 3.14
N GLN A 80 -2.39 -9.18 2.08
CA GLN A 80 -2.75 -10.58 1.86
C GLN A 80 -1.56 -11.55 1.94
N SER A 81 -0.36 -11.10 1.55
CA SER A 81 0.85 -11.92 1.57
C SER A 81 1.71 -11.74 2.83
N LEU A 82 1.37 -10.77 3.69
CA LEU A 82 2.16 -10.38 4.85
C LEU A 82 1.53 -10.80 6.19
N VAL A 83 0.26 -11.19 6.22
CA VAL A 83 -0.37 -11.67 7.46
C VAL A 83 0.34 -12.93 7.95
N GLY A 84 0.83 -12.88 9.20
CA GLY A 84 1.59 -13.97 9.83
C GLY A 84 3.09 -13.94 9.56
N GLU A 85 3.56 -13.08 8.66
CA GLU A 85 4.98 -12.93 8.35
C GLU A 85 5.71 -12.04 9.36
N LYS A 86 7.04 -12.19 9.42
CA LYS A 86 7.89 -11.35 10.30
C LYS A 86 8.23 -9.99 9.69
N ALA A 87 7.95 -9.79 8.40
CA ALA A 87 8.20 -8.54 7.72
C ALA A 87 7.16 -7.48 8.07
N VAL A 88 7.56 -6.21 8.01
CA VAL A 88 6.67 -5.07 8.22
C VAL A 88 6.11 -4.59 6.89
N LEU A 89 4.82 -4.28 6.87
CA LEU A 89 4.18 -3.58 5.77
C LEU A 89 4.26 -2.07 5.99
N GLY A 90 4.84 -1.35 5.03
CA GLY A 90 4.81 0.10 4.93
C GLY A 90 3.95 0.55 3.76
N PHE A 91 3.46 1.78 3.81
CA PHE A 91 2.62 2.34 2.76
C PHE A 91 3.14 3.70 2.31
N ILE A 92 3.10 3.92 0.99
CA ILE A 92 3.17 5.26 0.41
C ILE A 92 1.85 5.50 -0.32
N PRO A 93 0.94 6.31 0.25
CA PRO A 93 -0.36 6.58 -0.33
C PRO A 93 -0.22 7.40 -1.63
N LEU A 94 -0.56 6.77 -2.75
CA LEU A 94 -0.59 7.38 -4.09
C LEU A 94 -1.98 7.27 -4.73
N GLY A 95 -2.96 6.71 -4.02
CA GLY A 95 -4.34 6.53 -4.45
C GLY A 95 -5.19 7.80 -4.33
N THR A 96 -6.46 7.67 -4.71
CA THR A 96 -7.50 8.68 -4.49
C THR A 96 -8.29 8.45 -3.21
N GLY A 97 -8.37 7.19 -2.76
CA GLY A 97 -8.77 6.76 -1.43
C GLY A 97 -7.58 6.02 -0.82
N ASN A 98 -7.21 6.41 0.39
CA ASN A 98 -6.03 5.95 1.13
C ASN A 98 -6.45 5.69 2.59
N ASP A 99 -7.63 5.09 2.77
CA ASP A 99 -8.26 4.96 4.08
C ASP A 99 -7.43 4.06 5.01
N ILE A 100 -6.80 3.01 4.48
CA ILE A 100 -5.94 2.12 5.28
C ILE A 100 -4.74 2.89 5.86
N PRO A 101 -3.86 3.52 5.06
CA PRO A 101 -2.71 4.25 5.60
C PRO A 101 -3.14 5.46 6.46
N GLN A 102 -4.20 6.19 6.10
CA GLN A 102 -4.66 7.33 6.90
C GLN A 102 -5.14 6.90 8.30
N ASN A 103 -5.90 5.81 8.41
CA ASN A 103 -6.33 5.28 9.71
C ASN A 103 -5.16 4.77 10.57
N LEU A 104 -4.02 4.46 9.96
CA LEU A 104 -2.78 4.09 10.65
C LEU A 104 -1.89 5.29 11.01
N GLY A 105 -2.36 6.52 10.73
CA GLY A 105 -1.61 7.75 10.97
C GLY A 105 -0.48 7.99 9.97
N ILE A 106 -0.59 7.44 8.76
CA ILE A 106 0.37 7.67 7.68
C ILE A 106 -0.17 8.80 6.80
N ASP A 107 0.54 9.93 6.81
CA ASP A 107 0.19 11.11 6.02
C ASP A 107 0.33 10.85 4.51
N GLU A 108 -0.42 11.62 3.72
CA GLU A 108 -0.35 11.58 2.25
C GLU A 108 0.87 12.29 1.67
N ASP A 109 1.57 13.07 2.49
CA ASP A 109 2.75 13.80 2.08
C ASP A 109 3.95 12.85 1.87
N LEU A 110 4.65 13.03 0.75
CA LEU A 110 5.77 12.18 0.37
C LEU A 110 6.97 12.36 1.30
N ASP A 111 7.20 13.55 1.87
CA ASP A 111 8.30 13.75 2.83
C ASP A 111 7.99 13.03 4.14
N SER A 112 6.78 13.19 4.68
CA SER A 112 6.32 12.45 5.87
C SER A 112 6.43 10.94 5.67
N ALA A 113 6.00 10.41 4.52
CA ALA A 113 6.11 8.99 4.22
C ALA A 113 7.58 8.51 4.14
N CYS A 114 8.48 9.31 3.55
CA CYS A 114 9.91 9.00 3.52
C CYS A 114 10.54 8.99 4.92
N GLU A 115 10.13 9.91 5.80
CA GLU A 115 10.59 9.99 7.19
C GLU A 115 10.16 8.77 8.01
N LEU A 116 8.92 8.31 7.82
CA LEU A 116 8.43 7.08 8.42
C LEU A 116 9.25 5.87 7.99
N LEU A 117 9.70 5.81 6.73
CA LEU A 117 10.57 4.72 6.27
C LEU A 117 11.98 4.78 6.88
N ALA A 118 12.51 5.98 7.13
CA ALA A 118 13.83 6.18 7.72
C ALA A 118 13.87 5.74 9.21
N GLY A 119 12.82 6.06 9.98
CA GLY A 119 12.87 5.96 11.44
C GLY A 119 11.52 5.76 12.13
N GLY A 120 10.45 5.57 11.37
CA GLY A 120 9.09 5.51 11.88
C GLY A 120 8.80 4.35 12.84
N ARG A 121 7.70 4.49 13.57
CA ARG A 121 7.22 3.50 14.53
C ARG A 121 6.60 2.31 13.81
N VAL A 122 6.96 1.11 14.25
CA VAL A 122 6.27 -0.13 13.85
C VAL A 122 5.25 -0.49 14.92
N GLN A 123 4.02 -0.78 14.50
CA GLN A 123 2.96 -1.26 15.37
C GLN A 123 2.34 -2.54 14.82
N LYS A 124 1.79 -3.37 15.71
CA LYS A 124 0.94 -4.49 15.31
C LYS A 124 -0.47 -3.96 15.10
N ILE A 125 -1.13 -4.48 14.08
CA ILE A 125 -2.53 -4.18 13.80
C ILE A 125 -3.31 -5.49 13.78
N ASP A 126 -4.57 -5.42 14.17
CA ASP A 126 -5.49 -6.53 13.99
C ASP A 126 -5.99 -6.55 12.55
N VAL A 127 -6.24 -7.75 12.04
CA VAL A 127 -6.85 -7.98 10.73
C VAL A 127 -8.05 -8.90 10.90
N VAL A 128 -9.07 -8.71 10.06
CA VAL A 128 -10.23 -9.58 10.01
C VAL A 128 -9.95 -10.65 8.96
N ARG A 129 -10.09 -11.93 9.30
CA ARG A 129 -10.08 -13.01 8.32
C ARG A 129 -11.47 -13.13 7.69
N VAL A 130 -11.55 -12.94 6.38
CA VAL A 130 -12.75 -13.10 5.58
C VAL A 130 -12.65 -14.47 4.89
N ASN A 131 -13.49 -15.42 5.28
CA ASN A 131 -13.43 -16.81 4.83
C ASN A 131 -12.09 -17.50 5.16
N GLU A 132 -11.68 -18.49 4.35
CA GLU A 132 -10.49 -19.29 4.64
C GLU A 132 -9.17 -18.62 4.17
N GLU A 133 -9.18 -17.84 3.11
CA GLU A 133 -7.92 -17.36 2.48
C GLU A 133 -7.77 -15.84 2.42
N GLU A 134 -8.79 -15.07 2.82
CA GLU A 134 -8.75 -13.62 2.70
C GLU A 134 -8.63 -12.90 4.04
N TYR A 135 -7.95 -11.75 4.03
CA TYR A 135 -7.81 -10.88 5.18
C TYR A 135 -8.21 -9.46 4.81
N MET A 136 -8.66 -8.71 5.80
CA MET A 136 -9.09 -7.33 5.62
C MET A 136 -8.53 -6.50 6.77
N ALA A 137 -7.95 -5.35 6.42
CA ALA A 137 -7.64 -4.27 7.35
C ALA A 137 -8.50 -3.07 6.98
N GLY A 138 -9.15 -2.45 7.96
CA GLY A 138 -10.10 -1.36 7.75
C GLY A 138 -11.55 -1.84 7.79
N VAL A 139 -12.38 -1.27 6.91
CA VAL A 139 -13.84 -1.48 6.91
C VAL A 139 -14.25 -2.36 5.74
N GLY A 140 -15.14 -3.31 5.99
CA GLY A 140 -15.79 -4.14 4.97
C GLY A 140 -17.30 -4.09 5.12
N GLY A 141 -18.00 -4.31 4.01
CA GLY A 141 -19.45 -4.26 3.92
C GLY A 141 -20.00 -5.34 2.99
N VAL A 142 -21.24 -5.77 3.23
CA VAL A 142 -21.97 -6.74 2.41
C VAL A 142 -23.38 -6.23 2.13
N GLY A 143 -23.82 -6.38 0.87
CA GLY A 143 -25.16 -6.00 0.45
C GLY A 143 -25.17 -4.72 -0.39
N PHE A 144 -26.13 -3.84 -0.11
CA PHE A 144 -26.40 -2.65 -0.94
C PHE A 144 -25.23 -1.67 -1.00
N ASP A 145 -24.51 -1.49 0.11
CA ASP A 145 -23.32 -0.65 0.20
C ASP A 145 -22.19 -1.16 -0.69
N SER A 146 -21.99 -2.48 -0.80
CA SER A 146 -21.03 -3.10 -1.71
C SER A 146 -21.41 -2.88 -3.18
N GLU A 147 -22.70 -2.95 -3.50
CA GLU A 147 -23.21 -2.75 -4.86
C GLU A 147 -23.02 -1.29 -5.31
N VAL A 148 -23.34 -0.33 -4.45
CA VAL A 148 -23.05 1.10 -4.68
C VAL A 148 -21.55 1.32 -4.87
N ASN A 149 -20.69 0.71 -4.04
CA ASN A 149 -19.23 0.79 -4.21
C ASN A 149 -18.76 0.22 -5.55
N ALA A 150 -19.31 -0.90 -5.99
CA ALA A 150 -18.98 -1.52 -7.27
C ALA A 150 -19.41 -0.63 -8.45
N ILE A 151 -20.58 0.01 -8.36
CA ILE A 151 -21.07 0.97 -9.36
C ILE A 151 -20.18 2.21 -9.36
N ALA A 152 -19.89 2.80 -8.20
CA ALA A 152 -19.02 3.96 -8.04
C ALA A 152 -17.63 3.71 -8.62
N ASN A 153 -17.05 2.52 -8.40
CA ASN A 153 -15.76 2.14 -8.99
C ASN A 153 -15.80 2.07 -10.52
N LYS A 154 -16.90 1.60 -11.13
CA LYS A 154 -17.10 1.63 -12.59
C LYS A 154 -17.27 3.07 -13.10
N LEU A 155 -18.04 3.88 -12.38
CA LEU A 155 -18.29 5.29 -12.69
C LEU A 155 -17.08 6.20 -12.47
N SER A 156 -16.13 5.80 -11.60
CA SER A 156 -14.91 6.56 -11.30
C SER A 156 -14.04 6.84 -12.54
N ARG A 157 -14.23 6.05 -13.61
CA ARG A 157 -13.62 6.26 -14.94
C ARG A 157 -14.14 7.52 -15.64
N TYR A 158 -15.33 7.99 -15.26
CA TYR A 158 -16.04 9.11 -15.87
C TYR A 158 -16.24 10.28 -14.89
N VAL A 159 -16.40 10.01 -13.59
CA VAL A 159 -16.68 11.03 -12.55
C VAL A 159 -15.76 10.80 -11.35
N ARG A 160 -15.02 11.83 -10.91
CA ARG A 160 -14.01 11.68 -9.84
C ARG A 160 -14.54 12.04 -8.45
N GLY A 161 -13.98 11.38 -7.43
CA GLY A 161 -14.13 11.75 -6.01
C GLY A 161 -15.49 11.37 -5.43
N LYS A 162 -15.89 12.06 -4.34
CA LYS A 162 -17.14 11.78 -3.61
C LYS A 162 -18.39 11.84 -4.49
N ALA A 163 -18.35 12.55 -5.61
CA ALA A 163 -19.45 12.62 -6.57
C ALA A 163 -19.81 11.27 -7.21
N ALA A 164 -18.89 10.30 -7.25
CA ALA A 164 -19.18 8.95 -7.74
C ALA A 164 -20.08 8.13 -6.79
N TYR A 165 -20.26 8.59 -5.55
CA TYR A 165 -21.04 7.92 -4.50
C TYR A 165 -22.41 8.56 -4.25
N VAL A 166 -22.81 9.57 -5.05
CA VAL A 166 -24.05 10.35 -4.85
C VAL A 166 -25.18 9.92 -5.80
N PHE A 167 -24.93 8.92 -6.67
CA PHE A 167 -25.89 8.43 -7.67
C PHE A 167 -26.21 6.96 -7.47
#